data_AF-U3B3X3-F1
#
_entry.id   AF-U3B3X3-F1
#
_cell.length_a   1.000
_cell.length_b   1.000
_cell.length_c   1.000
_cell.angle_alpha   90.00
_cell.angle_beta   90.00
_cell.angle_gamma   90.00
#
_symmetry.space_group_name_H-M   'P 1'
#
loop_
_entity.id
_entity.type
_entity.pdbx_description
1 polymer ?
#
loop_
_entity_poly.entity_id
_entity_poly.type
_entity_poly.pdbx_seq_one_letter_code
_entity_poly.pdbx_strand_id
1 'polypeptide(L)'
;MQVRTNNVPLIQNCQWVGEVIGSEGHWYSYLFYNNDVLVRGAINDIKNKAHQIDANTVVLLSPHYFKTSATLVGTAYHCPSH
;
A
#
# COMPACT_ATOMS: atom_id res chain seq x y z
N MET A 1 -5.00 -10.84 0.21
CA MET A 1 -5.07 -9.36 0.20
C MET A 1 -4.67 -8.81 -1.16
N GLN A 2 -5.44 -7.86 -1.70
CA GLN A 2 -5.19 -7.26 -3.03
C GLN A 2 -4.85 -5.77 -2.92
N VAL A 3 -3.89 -5.29 -3.72
CA VAL A 3 -3.48 -3.88 -3.79
C VAL A 3 -3.79 -3.38 -5.21
N ARG A 4 -4.61 -2.33 -5.35
CA ARG A 4 -5.09 -1.82 -6.64
C ARG A 4 -4.99 -0.30 -6.72
N THR A 5 -4.78 0.25 -7.93
CA THR A 5 -4.58 1.68 -8.20
C THR A 5 -5.76 2.34 -8.93
N ASN A 6 -6.83 1.58 -9.25
CA ASN A 6 -8.03 2.08 -9.93
C ASN A 6 -9.28 1.94 -9.03
N ASN A 7 -9.90 3.07 -8.67
CA ASN A 7 -10.93 3.14 -7.63
C ASN A 7 -12.36 2.81 -8.11
N VAL A 8 -12.57 2.50 -9.39
CA VAL A 8 -13.90 2.66 -10.01
C VAL A 8 -14.87 1.48 -9.83
N PRO A 9 -14.47 0.18 -9.79
CA PRO A 9 -15.43 -0.90 -9.57
C PRO A 9 -15.41 -1.55 -8.19
N LEU A 10 -14.51 -1.17 -7.28
CA LEU A 10 -14.26 -1.91 -6.03
C LEU A 10 -15.16 -1.52 -4.85
N ILE A 11 -15.78 -0.34 -4.83
CA ILE A 11 -16.46 0.15 -3.62
C ILE A 11 -17.93 -0.32 -3.54
N GLN A 12 -18.43 -1.05 -4.54
CA GLN A 12 -19.76 -1.64 -4.46
C GLN A 12 -19.71 -2.81 -3.45
N ASN A 13 -20.21 -2.54 -2.24
CA ASN A 13 -20.28 -3.46 -1.08
C ASN A 13 -19.00 -3.62 -0.23
N CYS A 14 -18.00 -2.77 -0.38
CA CYS A 14 -16.83 -2.80 0.52
C CYS A 14 -16.99 -1.82 1.69
N GLN A 15 -16.69 -2.28 2.90
CA GLN A 15 -16.65 -1.44 4.08
C GLN A 15 -15.31 -0.72 4.16
N TRP A 16 -15.35 0.58 4.37
CA TRP A 16 -14.17 1.36 4.70
C TRP A 16 -13.68 0.97 6.09
N VAL A 17 -12.39 0.67 6.21
CA VAL A 17 -11.77 0.23 7.47
C VAL A 17 -10.89 1.34 8.05
N GLY A 18 -10.09 1.99 7.20
CA GLY A 18 -9.13 2.99 7.64
C GLY A 18 -8.15 3.40 6.55
N GLU A 19 -7.28 4.34 6.88
CA GLU A 19 -6.17 4.74 6.03
C GLU A 19 -4.91 3.98 6.44
N VAL A 20 -4.10 3.59 5.45
CA VAL A 20 -2.84 2.88 5.64
C VAL A 20 -1.72 3.59 4.91
N ILE A 21 -0.61 3.76 5.61
CA ILE A 21 0.61 4.36 5.08
C ILE A 21 1.71 3.31 5.20
N GLY A 22 2.33 2.98 4.08
CA GLY A 22 3.53 2.15 4.08
C GLY A 22 4.69 2.89 3.45
N SER A 23 5.84 2.73 4.08
CA SER A 23 7.04 3.45 3.69
C SER A 23 8.23 2.52 3.75
N GLU A 24 9.07 2.58 2.74
CA GLU A 24 10.37 1.92 2.77
C GLU A 24 11.44 2.87 2.20
N GLY A 25 12.56 2.93 2.91
CA GLY A 25 13.65 3.85 2.65
C GLY A 25 14.34 4.20 3.95
N HIS A 26 15.34 3.40 4.35
CA HIS A 26 16.28 3.83 5.36
C HIS A 26 17.35 4.74 4.73
N TRP A 27 17.90 5.66 5.51
CA TRP A 27 18.87 6.68 5.10
C TRP A 27 20.19 6.15 4.47
N TYR A 28 20.42 4.83 4.49
CA TYR A 28 21.55 4.16 3.84
C TYR A 28 21.19 3.34 2.59
N SER A 29 19.90 3.13 2.30
CA SER A 29 19.45 2.25 1.21
C SER A 29 19.76 2.80 -0.20
N TYR A 30 19.99 4.11 -0.31
CA TYR A 30 20.32 4.79 -1.58
C TYR A 30 21.65 4.33 -2.21
N LEU A 31 22.60 3.84 -1.41
CA LEU A 31 23.93 3.46 -1.92
C LEU A 31 23.98 2.06 -2.55
N PHE A 32 23.01 1.19 -2.27
CA PHE A 32 23.14 -0.25 -2.56
C PHE A 32 21.89 -0.93 -3.14
N TYR A 33 20.71 -0.29 -3.12
CA TYR A 33 19.47 -0.93 -3.57
C TYR A 33 18.79 -0.17 -4.72
N ASN A 34 18.40 -0.92 -5.75
CA ASN A 34 17.58 -0.42 -6.85
C ASN A 34 16.19 0.00 -6.33
N ASN A 35 15.61 1.05 -6.94
CA ASN A 35 14.32 1.63 -6.54
C ASN A 35 13.16 0.62 -6.45
N ASP A 36 13.22 -0.48 -7.20
CA ASP A 36 12.20 -1.54 -7.19
C ASP A 36 12.15 -2.32 -5.87
N VAL A 37 13.29 -2.44 -5.16
CA VAL A 37 13.34 -3.05 -3.82
C VAL A 37 12.58 -2.19 -2.81
N LEU A 38 12.78 -0.87 -2.88
CA LEU A 38 12.12 0.07 -1.97
C LEU A 38 10.60 0.05 -2.16
N VAL A 39 10.15 0.06 -3.42
CA VAL A 39 8.72 -0.03 -3.73
C VAL A 39 8.12 -1.35 -3.26
N ARG A 40 8.81 -2.48 -3.47
CA ARG A 40 8.34 -3.79 -2.98
C ARG A 40 8.23 -3.81 -1.45
N GLY A 41 9.19 -3.22 -0.75
CA GLY A 41 9.17 -3.10 0.71
C GLY A 41 8.00 -2.25 1.20
N ALA A 42 7.76 -1.09 0.59
CA ALA A 42 6.63 -0.22 0.94
C ALA A 42 5.27 -0.91 0.69
N ILE A 43 5.14 -1.68 -0.40
CA ILE A 43 3.94 -2.49 -0.68
C ILE A 43 3.75 -3.56 0.40
N ASN A 44 4.83 -4.23 0.82
CA ASN A 44 4.74 -5.26 1.84
C ASN A 44 4.35 -4.70 3.21
N ASP A 45 4.87 -3.52 3.57
CA ASP A 45 4.50 -2.80 4.78
C ASP A 45 3.00 -2.42 4.78
N ILE A 46 2.49 -1.88 3.66
CA ILE A 46 1.05 -1.64 3.49
C ILE A 46 0.24 -2.92 3.70
N LYS A 47 0.70 -4.05 3.14
CA LYS A 47 -0.02 -5.31 3.25
C LYS A 47 -0.11 -5.80 4.69
N ASN A 48 1.01 -5.73 5.42
CA ASN A 48 1.06 -6.12 6.81
C ASN A 48 0.17 -5.23 7.68
N LYS A 49 0.21 -3.91 7.48
CA LYS A 49 -0.63 -2.96 8.21
C LYS A 49 -2.12 -3.14 7.93
N ALA A 50 -2.49 -3.34 6.67
CA ALA A 50 -3.87 -3.62 6.30
C ALA A 50 -4.38 -4.92 6.92
N HIS A 51 -3.54 -5.95 6.99
CA HIS A 51 -3.89 -7.20 7.67
C HIS A 51 -4.10 -7.01 9.19
N GLN A 52 -3.36 -6.10 9.83
CA GLN A 52 -3.55 -5.81 11.26
C GLN A 52 -4.88 -5.12 11.57
N ILE A 53 -5.44 -4.38 10.61
CA ILE A 53 -6.73 -3.69 10.75
C ILE A 53 -7.90 -4.50 10.15
N ASP A 54 -7.68 -5.78 9.85
CA ASP A 54 -8.69 -6.67 9.23
C ASP A 54 -9.20 -6.20 7.85
N ALA A 55 -8.38 -5.44 7.12
CA ALA A 55 -8.67 -5.06 5.74
C ALA A 55 -8.12 -6.09 4.76
N ASN A 56 -8.88 -6.38 3.70
CA ASN A 56 -8.49 -7.36 2.68
C ASN A 56 -8.12 -6.72 1.33
N THR A 57 -8.48 -5.45 1.14
CA THR A 57 -8.25 -4.69 -0.08
C THR A 57 -7.68 -3.33 0.27
N VAL A 58 -6.59 -2.93 -0.37
CA VAL A 58 -6.06 -1.56 -0.24
C VAL A 58 -6.05 -0.90 -1.61
N VAL A 59 -6.63 0.28 -1.64
CA VAL A 59 -6.65 1.16 -2.79
C VAL A 59 -5.54 2.19 -2.59
N LEU A 60 -4.48 2.10 -3.40
CA LEU A 60 -3.38 3.05 -3.31
C LEU A 60 -3.77 4.37 -3.96
N LEU A 61 -3.54 5.46 -3.23
CA LEU A 61 -3.43 6.79 -3.79
C LEU A 61 -2.11 6.84 -4.55
N SER A 62 -2.11 7.51 -5.71
CA SER A 62 -0.99 7.50 -6.64
C SER A 62 0.37 7.61 -5.94
N PRO A 63 1.28 6.65 -6.16
CA PRO A 63 2.55 6.59 -5.47
C PRO A 63 3.42 7.81 -5.82
N HIS A 64 3.93 8.49 -4.79
CA HIS A 64 4.99 9.47 -4.96
C HIS A 64 6.33 8.76 -4.84
N TYR A 65 6.94 8.46 -5.99
CA TYR A 65 8.24 7.81 -6.05
C TYR A 65 9.34 8.85 -5.86
N PHE A 66 10.04 8.81 -4.72
CA PHE A 66 11.28 9.55 -4.56
C PHE A 66 12.45 8.60 -4.84
N LYS A 67 13.50 9.09 -5.53
CA LYS A 67 14.69 8.30 -5.86
C LYS A 67 15.40 7.67 -4.63
N THR A 68 15.06 8.13 -3.43
CA THR A 68 15.69 7.75 -2.15
C THR A 68 14.72 7.08 -1.18
N SER A 69 13.41 7.04 -1.47
CA SER A 69 12.38 6.50 -0.57
C SER A 69 11.07 6.26 -1.30
N ALA A 70 10.39 5.15 -1.00
CA ALA A 70 9.07 4.86 -1.50
C ALA A 70 8.05 5.02 -0.37
N THR A 71 7.20 6.04 -0.46
CA THR A 71 6.06 6.21 0.45
C THR A 71 4.78 6.00 -0.34
N LEU A 72 3.96 5.10 0.17
CA LEU A 72 2.67 4.72 -0.38
C LEU A 72 1.60 5.09 0.64
N VAL A 73 0.58 5.80 0.17
CA VAL A 73 -0.62 6.09 0.97
C VAL A 73 -1.77 5.38 0.29
N GLY A 74 -2.62 4.74 1.06
CA GLY A 74 -3.79 4.06 0.53
C GLY A 74 -4.92 4.00 1.53
N THR A 75 -6.10 3.73 1.02
CA THR A 75 -7.28 3.48 1.83
C THR A 75 -7.56 1.99 1.87
N ALA A 76 -7.77 1.48 3.07
CA ALA A 76 -8.01 0.08 3.34
C ALA A 76 -9.51 -0.20 3.46
N TYR A 77 -9.93 -1.30 2.84
CA TYR A 77 -11.31 -1.74 2.77
C TYR A 77 -11.41 -3.23 3.13
N HIS A 78 -12.55 -3.59 3.71
CA HIS A 78 -12.98 -4.96 3.90
C HIS A 78 -14.12 -5.25 2.91
N CYS A 79 -13.81 -6.04 1.89
CA CYS A 79 -14.75 -6.44 0.86
C CYS A 79 -15.24 -7.87 1.11
N PRO A 80 -16.54 -8.15 1.22
CA PRO A 80 -17.01 -9.53 1.31
C PRO A 80 -16.59 -10.31 0.06
N SER A 81 -16.02 -11.50 0.24
CA SER A 81 -15.73 -12.42 -0.85
C SER A 81 -17.04 -13.06 -1.29
N HIS A 82 -17.59 -12.63 -2.42
CA HIS A 82 -18.71 -13.31 -3.07
C HIS A 82 -18.24 -14.61 -3.73
#